data_AF-A0A831K6P9-F1
#
_entry.id   AF-A0A831K6P9-F1
#
_cell.length_a   1.000
_cell.length_b   1.000
_cell.length_c   1.000
_cell.angle_alpha   90.00
_cell.angle_beta   90.00
_cell.angle_gamma   90.00
#
_symmetry.space_group_name_H-M   'P 1'
#
loop_
_entity.id
_entity.type
_entity.pdbx_description
1 polymer ?
#
loop_
_entity_poly.entity_id
_entity_poly.type
_entity_poly.pdbx_seq_one_letter_code
_entity_poly.pdbx_strand_id
1 'polypeptide(L)' 'MKVGDKVKIKKSGHVGVIQIIFDGWIRVKFKDGSGGWYFLDEVELIKPKFLLKSKIGED' A
#
# COMPACT_ATOMS: atom_id res chain seq x y z
N MET A 1 -1.55 -5.81 5.25
CA MET A 1 -0.53 -4.98 4.60
C MET A 1 0.80 -5.72 4.72
N LYS A 2 1.56 -5.88 3.64
CA LYS A 2 2.83 -6.63 3.65
C LYS A 2 3.91 -5.91 2.85
N VAL A 3 5.18 -6.26 3.07
CA VAL A 3 6.29 -5.79 2.22
C VAL A 3 5.99 -6.17 0.76
N GLY A 4 6.20 -5.22 -0.16
CA GLY A 4 5.86 -5.34 -1.57
C GLY A 4 4.48 -4.78 -1.95
N ASP A 5 3.60 -4.48 -0.98
CA ASP A 5 2.34 -3.79 -1.29
C ASP A 5 2.57 -2.35 -1.76
N LYS A 6 1.72 -1.88 -2.67
CA LYS A 6 1.65 -0.46 -3.04
C LYS A 6 0.79 0.31 -2.04
N VAL A 7 1.30 1.43 -1.56
CA VAL A 7 0.60 2.33 -0.66
C VAL A 7 0.62 3.76 -1.19
N LYS A 8 -0.42 4.52 -0.88
CA LYS A 8 -0.52 5.94 -1.14
C LYS A 8 -0.35 6.69 0.18
N ILE A 9 0.56 7.66 0.23
CA ILE A 9 0.71 8.54 1.39
C ILE A 9 -0.49 9.50 1.42
N LYS A 10 -1.29 9.49 2.47
CA LYS A 10 -2.50 10.31 2.58
C LYS A 10 -2.17 11.81 2.49
N LYS A 11 -1.11 12.23 3.18
CA LYS A 11 -0.70 13.64 3.30
C LYS A 11 -0.20 14.26 1.99
N SER A 12 0.53 13.50 1.17
CA SER A 12 1.15 14.01 -0.06
C SER A 12 0.51 13.48 -1.34
N GLY A 13 -0.31 12.43 -1.25
CA GLY A 13 -0.87 11.73 -2.41
C GLY A 13 0.12 10.86 -3.19
N HIS A 14 1.40 10.84 -2.81
CA HIS A 14 2.43 10.05 -3.47
C HIS A 14 2.22 8.55 -3.29
N VAL A 15 2.53 7.78 -4.33
CA VAL A 15 2.43 6.32 -4.33
C VAL A 15 3.81 5.70 -4.26
N GLY A 16 3.98 4.74 -3.36
CA GLY A 16 5.21 3.97 -3.25
C GLY A 16 4.94 2.52 -2.87
N VAL A 17 6.03 1.77 -2.66
CA VAL A 17 6.00 0.35 -2.32
C VAL A 17 6.60 0.15 -0.94
N ILE A 18 5.96 -0.67 -0.11
CA ILE A 18 6.48 -1.03 1.22
C ILE A 18 7.75 -1.87 1.05
N GLN A 19 8.85 -1.40 1.62
CA GLN A 19 10.13 -2.12 1.71
C GLN A 19 10.29 -2.82 3.05
N ILE A 20 9.89 -2.15 4.14
CA ILE A 20 10.08 -2.62 5.52
C ILE A 20 8.83 -2.31 6.32
N ILE A 21 8.46 -3.21 7.21
CA ILE A 21 7.43 -3.00 8.24
C ILE A 21 8.09 -3.26 9.57
N PHE A 22 8.03 -2.29 10.48
CA PHE A 22 8.64 -2.39 11.80
C PHE A 22 7.79 -1.62 12.80
N ASP A 23 7.23 -2.33 13.78
CA ASP A 23 6.54 -1.77 14.94
C ASP A 23 5.62 -0.56 14.64
N GLY A 24 4.65 -0.73 13.76
CA GLY A 24 3.71 0.35 13.43
C GLY A 24 4.19 1.35 12.36
N TRP A 25 5.47 1.29 12.01
CA TRP A 25 6.09 2.08 10.95
C TRP A 25 6.33 1.25 9.69
N ILE A 26 6.26 1.92 8.55
CA ILE A 26 6.62 1.34 7.27
C ILE A 26 7.61 2.22 6.54
N ARG A 27 8.59 1.58 5.90
CA ARG A 27 9.47 2.26 4.96
C ARG A 27 8.92 2.10 3.55
N VAL A 28 8.58 3.21 2.92
CA VAL A 28 8.03 3.24 1.56
C VAL A 28 9.10 3.73 0.61
N LYS A 29 9.29 3.03 -0.52
CA LYS A 29 10.13 3.45 -1.64
C LYS A 29 9.26 3.95 -2.79
N PHE A 30 9.50 5.19 -3.19
CA PHE A 30 8.82 5.84 -4.31
C PHE A 30 9.45 5.45 -5.64
N LYS A 31 8.72 5.72 -6.74
CA LYS A 31 9.18 5.41 -8.11
C LYS A 31 10.47 6.16 -8.49
N ASP A 32 10.66 7.35 -7.92
CA ASP A 32 11.86 8.19 -8.07
C ASP A 32 13.12 7.59 -7.42
N GLY A 33 12.99 6.47 -6.68
CA GLY A 33 14.09 5.84 -5.94
C GLY A 33 14.24 6.37 -4.52
N SER A 34 13.75 7.58 -4.27
CA SER A 34 13.56 8.18 -2.94
C SER A 34 12.67 7.32 -2.04
N GLY A 35 12.85 7.39 -0.73
CA GLY A 35 12.02 6.65 0.22
C GLY A 35 11.96 7.31 1.59
N GLY A 36 10.94 6.96 2.37
CA GLY A 36 10.68 7.57 3.67
C GLY A 36 10.01 6.60 4.64
N TRP A 37 10.08 6.93 5.93
CA TRP A 37 9.34 6.24 6.97
C TRP A 37 8.00 6.95 7.20
N TYR A 38 6.94 6.16 7.28
CA TYR A 38 5.57 6.63 7.49
C TYR A 38 4.87 5.72 8.48
N PHE A 39 3.99 6.28 9.30
CA PHE A 39 3.11 5.45 10.12
C PHE A 39 2.07 4.74 9.24
N LEU A 40 1.60 3.57 9.71
CA LEU A 40 0.48 2.87 9.06
C LEU A 40 -0.75 3.77 8.86
N ASP A 41 -1.03 4.67 9.79
CA ASP A 41 -2.20 5.57 9.69
C ASP A 41 -2.03 6.65 8.63
N GLU A 42 -0.80 7.06 8.33
CA GLU A 42 -0.50 8.08 7.31
C GLU A 42 -0.56 7.55 5.88
N VAL A 43 -0.71 6.23 5.72
CA VAL A 43 -0.74 5.58 4.42
C VAL A 43 -2.05 4.87 4.17
N GLU A 44 -2.39 4.74 2.90
CA GLU A 44 -3.55 3.99 2.44
C GLU A 44 -3.08 2.87 1.51
N LEU A 45 -3.49 1.64 1.83
CA LEU A 45 -3.17 0.48 1.02
C LEU A 45 -3.88 0.59 -0.33
N ILE A 46 -3.11 0.68 -1.41
CA ILE A 46 -3.64 0.59 -2.77
C ILE A 46 -3.80 -0.89 -3.04
N LYS A 47 -4.93 -1.45 -2.58
CA LYS A 47 -5.30 -2.81 -2.96
C LYS A 47 -5.41 -2.80 -4.49
N PRO A 48 -4.70 -3.69 -5.22
CA PRO A 48 -5.05 -3.90 -6.61
C PRO A 48 -6.54 -4.21 -6.59
N LYS A 49 -7.30 -3.53 -7.45
CA LYS A 49 -8.69 -3.83 -7.71
C LYS A 49 -8.70 -5.20 -8.39
N PHE A 50 -8.37 -6.25 -7.63
CA PHE A 50 -8.63 -7.61 -8.02
C PHE A 50 -10.14 -7.64 -8.12
N LEU A 51 -10.59 -7.65 -9.37
CA LEU A 51 -11.97 -7.80 -9.74
C LEU A 51 -12.54 -8.90 -8.85
N LEU A 52 -13.33 -8.51 -7.84
CA LEU A 52 -14.28 -9.40 -7.20
C LEU A 52 -15.36 -9.65 -8.25
N LYS A 53 -14.99 -10.38 -9.30
CA LYS A 53 -15.89 -11.02 -10.23
C LYS A 53 -15.91 -12.49 -9.85
N SER A 54 -16.32 -12.75 -8.60
CA SER A 54 -17.04 -13.98 -8.32
C SER A 54 -18.42 -13.78 -8.92
N LYS A 55 -18.52 -14.13 -10.20
CA LYS A 55 -19.76 -14.32 -10.93
C LYS A 55 -20.25 -15.75 -10.62
N ILE A 56 -21.58 -15.94 -10.67
CA ILE A 56 -22.36 -17.19 -10.60
C ILE A 56 -22.58 -17.65 -9.14
N GLY A 57 -23.80 -17.77 -8.60
CA GLY A 57 -25.06 -18.27 -9.17
C GLY A 57 -25.36 -19.64 -8.54
N GLU A 58 -26.64 -19.95 -8.27
CA GLU A 58 -27.21 -21.13 -7.57
C GLU A 58 -27.04 -21.12 -6.04
N ASP A 59 -28.08 -21.30 -5.21
CA ASP A 59 -29.43 -21.89 -5.36
C ASP A 59 -30.49 -21.04 -4.63
#